data_AF-A0A0C1EA61-F1
#
_entry.id   AF-A0A0C1EA61-F1
#
_cell.length_a   1.000
_cell.length_b   1.000
_cell.length_c   1.000
_cell.angle_alpha   90.00
_cell.angle_beta   90.00
_cell.angle_gamma   90.00
#
_symmetry.space_group_name_H-M   'P 1'
#
loop_
_entity.id
_entity.type
_entity.pdbx_description
1 polymer ?
#
loop_
_entity_poly.entity_id
_entity_poly.type
_entity_poly.pdbx_seq_one_letter_code
_entity_poly.pdbx_strand_id
1 'polypeptide(L)'
;MDHHIREFYSTTSDDESPKGCFHSVVALHDNPNATWEVISEQCSELCKGWFELSRLKPADRIEFIRDYWLSMLPYHPGLDKFLMKFFGMLDDIGVFIVQKKYDDPYEAHLVYSLRGNSGFYRGRSGISEANLAELQKIFPNQALPADYLAFLRIHDGFNKSSDCTGIAHSQKLSSLYEDFQNMLSQHEETLVSGKDTYVDPKSLIPFYESFGMPFYQCFWTEWYPENEMGNVYYSGMTNSISDITGPLSSMDNMAFSTFLDWLMFYLEQVEEPVADEGKGSSKA
;
A
#
# COMPACT_ATOMS: atom_id res chain seq x y z
N MET A 1 -17.64 -10.19 5.68
CA MET A 1 -16.50 -10.02 4.76
C MET A 1 -17.03 -9.63 3.39
N ASP A 2 -16.42 -8.60 2.81
CA ASP A 2 -16.81 -7.95 1.56
C ASP A 2 -16.92 -8.93 0.38
N HIS A 3 -17.90 -8.73 -0.50
CA HIS A 3 -18.06 -9.49 -1.75
C HIS A 3 -16.84 -9.37 -2.68
N HIS A 4 -16.19 -8.20 -2.74
CA HIS A 4 -14.98 -7.96 -3.51
C HIS A 4 -13.82 -8.84 -3.05
N ILE A 5 -13.73 -9.11 -1.75
CA ILE A 5 -12.73 -10.04 -1.21
C ILE A 5 -13.01 -11.45 -1.69
N ARG A 6 -14.27 -11.90 -1.65
CA ARG A 6 -14.64 -13.26 -2.11
C ARG A 6 -14.42 -13.45 -3.59
N GLU A 7 -14.75 -12.46 -4.41
CA GLU A 7 -14.51 -12.50 -5.86
C GLU A 7 -13.00 -12.51 -6.14
N PHE A 8 -12.23 -11.64 -5.49
CA PHE A 8 -10.80 -11.55 -5.70
C PHE A 8 -10.04 -12.81 -5.24
N TYR A 9 -10.38 -13.32 -4.05
CA TYR A 9 -9.80 -14.52 -3.45
C TYR A 9 -10.58 -15.80 -3.82
N SER A 10 -11.03 -15.90 -5.07
CA SER A 10 -11.64 -17.11 -5.63
C SER A 10 -10.62 -18.00 -6.33
N THR A 11 -10.85 -19.31 -6.35
CA THR A 11 -9.95 -20.26 -7.02
C THR A 11 -10.30 -20.40 -8.51
N THR A 12 -9.29 -20.60 -9.36
CA THR A 12 -9.48 -20.84 -10.81
C THR A 12 -10.28 -22.10 -11.12
N SER A 13 -10.40 -23.02 -10.16
CA SER A 13 -11.13 -24.29 -10.28
C SER A 13 -12.59 -24.22 -9.83
N ASP A 14 -13.05 -23.09 -9.29
CA ASP A 14 -14.45 -22.95 -8.89
C ASP A 14 -15.32 -22.71 -10.13
N ASP A 15 -16.19 -23.68 -10.46
CA ASP A 15 -17.17 -23.58 -11.57
C ASP A 15 -18.10 -22.35 -11.44
N GLU A 16 -18.17 -21.74 -10.25
CA GLU A 16 -18.95 -20.53 -9.95
C GLU A 16 -18.18 -19.21 -10.18
N SER A 17 -16.86 -19.25 -10.45
CA SER A 17 -16.02 -18.06 -10.66
C SER A 17 -14.99 -18.25 -11.77
N PRO A 18 -15.39 -18.11 -13.07
CA PRO A 18 -14.49 -18.22 -14.22
C PRO A 18 -13.39 -17.12 -14.29
N LYS A 19 -13.30 -16.25 -13.28
CA LYS A 19 -12.30 -15.18 -13.12
C LYS A 19 -11.33 -15.42 -11.94
N GLY A 20 -11.32 -16.63 -11.36
CA GLY A 20 -10.44 -16.94 -10.22
C GLY A 20 -9.01 -16.47 -10.44
N CYS A 21 -8.47 -15.72 -9.47
CA CYS A 21 -7.14 -15.11 -9.56
C CYS A 21 -6.03 -16.04 -9.05
N PHE A 22 -6.40 -17.14 -8.39
CA PHE A 22 -5.47 -18.00 -7.67
C PHE A 22 -5.73 -19.48 -7.94
N HIS A 23 -4.66 -20.26 -7.96
CA HIS A 23 -4.74 -21.71 -7.92
C HIS A 23 -5.27 -22.21 -6.57
N SER A 24 -4.79 -21.62 -5.46
CA SER A 24 -5.17 -22.02 -4.10
C SER A 24 -5.34 -20.80 -3.20
N VAL A 25 -6.36 -20.83 -2.35
CA VAL A 25 -6.66 -19.79 -1.36
C VAL A 25 -7.05 -20.47 -0.05
N VAL A 26 -6.42 -20.03 1.05
CA VAL A 26 -6.76 -20.45 2.40
C VAL A 26 -6.99 -19.21 3.27
N ALA A 27 -8.26 -18.97 3.61
CA ALA A 27 -8.65 -17.98 4.62
C ALA A 27 -8.39 -18.56 6.02
N LEU A 28 -7.28 -18.18 6.67
CA LEU A 28 -6.89 -18.78 7.96
C LEU A 28 -7.90 -18.50 9.09
N HIS A 29 -8.58 -17.37 9.03
CA HIS A 29 -9.60 -16.96 9.99
C HIS A 29 -10.88 -17.79 9.91
N ASP A 30 -11.11 -18.47 8.78
CA ASP A 30 -12.24 -19.38 8.57
C ASP A 30 -11.85 -20.86 8.78
N ASN A 31 -10.56 -21.14 9.04
CA ASN A 31 -10.04 -22.50 9.21
C ASN A 31 -9.50 -22.74 10.64
N PRO A 32 -10.37 -22.98 11.64
CA PRO A 32 -9.97 -23.09 13.05
C PRO A 32 -9.09 -24.32 13.37
N ASN A 33 -9.09 -25.32 12.49
CA ASN A 33 -8.35 -26.58 12.72
C ASN A 33 -6.91 -26.54 12.19
N ALA A 34 -6.55 -25.52 11.39
CA ALA A 34 -5.20 -25.37 10.90
C ALA A 34 -4.23 -25.09 12.06
N THR A 35 -3.12 -25.82 12.12
CA THR A 35 -2.06 -25.63 13.12
C THR A 35 -0.92 -24.78 12.57
N TRP A 36 -0.15 -24.16 13.45
CA TRP A 36 0.98 -23.32 13.04
C TRP A 36 2.04 -24.14 12.30
N GLU A 37 2.31 -25.37 12.77
CA GLU A 37 3.33 -26.25 12.21
C GLU A 37 3.07 -26.51 10.72
N VAL A 38 1.85 -26.95 10.39
CA VAL A 38 1.42 -27.24 9.01
C VAL A 38 1.47 -25.98 8.14
N ILE A 39 0.97 -24.86 8.67
CA ILE A 39 0.88 -23.62 7.89
C ILE A 39 2.26 -23.00 7.65
N SER A 40 3.16 -23.06 8.64
CA SER A 40 4.52 -22.51 8.53
C SER A 40 5.39 -23.28 7.54
N GLU A 41 5.15 -24.59 7.40
CA GLU A 41 5.78 -25.41 6.36
C GLU A 41 5.25 -25.07 4.96
N GLN A 42 3.95 -24.75 4.85
CA GLN A 42 3.31 -24.40 3.59
C GLN A 42 3.67 -22.98 3.11
N CYS A 43 3.70 -22.01 4.01
CA CYS A 43 3.97 -20.60 3.72
C CYS A 43 5.02 -20.05 4.69
N SER A 44 6.29 -20.18 4.31
CA SER A 44 7.43 -19.74 5.14
C SER A 44 7.50 -18.23 5.39
N GLU A 45 6.84 -17.41 4.56
CA GLU A 45 6.76 -15.95 4.71
C GLU A 45 5.72 -15.51 5.75
N LEU A 46 4.79 -16.39 6.13
CA LEU A 46 3.80 -16.05 7.15
C LEU A 46 4.50 -15.90 8.50
N CYS A 47 4.30 -14.77 9.17
CA CYS A 47 4.79 -14.62 10.54
C CYS A 47 3.80 -15.23 11.55
N LYS A 48 4.33 -15.77 12.66
CA LYS A 48 3.49 -16.42 13.69
C LYS A 48 2.43 -15.48 14.27
N GLY A 49 2.75 -14.20 14.41
CA GLY A 49 1.81 -13.18 14.90
C GLY A 49 0.56 -13.06 14.03
N TRP A 50 0.68 -13.17 12.70
CA TRP A 50 -0.49 -13.16 11.81
C TRP A 50 -1.32 -14.44 11.93
N PHE A 51 -0.69 -15.60 12.09
CA PHE A 51 -1.44 -16.84 12.37
C PHE A 51 -2.22 -16.73 13.69
N GLU A 52 -1.62 -16.21 14.75
CA GLU A 52 -2.28 -16.02 16.04
C GLU A 52 -3.42 -14.99 15.94
N LEU A 53 -3.19 -13.89 15.23
CA LEU A 53 -4.19 -12.88 14.92
C LEU A 53 -5.43 -13.50 14.24
N SER A 54 -5.24 -14.43 13.31
CA SER A 54 -6.34 -15.09 12.59
C SER A 54 -7.26 -15.89 13.52
N ARG A 55 -6.86 -16.15 14.77
CA ARG A 55 -7.65 -16.87 15.79
C ARG A 55 -8.52 -15.95 16.64
N LEU A 56 -8.28 -14.64 16.59
CA LEU A 56 -9.05 -13.66 17.32
C LEU A 56 -10.38 -13.37 16.62
N LYS A 57 -11.32 -12.72 17.30
CA LYS A 57 -12.57 -12.26 16.67
C LYS A 57 -12.29 -11.03 15.79
N PRO A 58 -13.14 -10.74 14.79
CA PRO A 58 -12.95 -9.59 13.89
C PRO A 58 -12.66 -8.26 14.59
N ALA A 59 -13.42 -7.93 15.64
CA ALA A 59 -13.24 -6.69 16.40
C ALA A 59 -11.85 -6.63 17.09
N ASP A 60 -11.44 -7.74 17.71
CA ASP A 60 -10.15 -7.86 18.39
C ASP A 60 -8.99 -7.76 17.39
N ARG A 61 -9.15 -8.29 16.16
CA ARG A 61 -8.14 -8.15 15.09
C ARG A 61 -7.95 -6.70 14.67
N ILE A 62 -9.04 -5.97 14.48
CA ILE A 62 -9.03 -4.54 14.14
C ILE A 62 -8.34 -3.74 15.23
N GLU A 63 -8.73 -3.95 16.50
CA GLU A 63 -8.13 -3.27 17.65
C GLU A 63 -6.63 -3.56 17.76
N PHE A 64 -6.24 -4.83 17.71
CA PHE A 64 -4.84 -5.23 17.81
C PHE A 64 -3.98 -4.61 16.71
N ILE A 65 -4.43 -4.66 15.45
CA ILE A 65 -3.64 -4.15 14.33
C ILE A 65 -3.57 -2.62 14.35
N ARG A 66 -4.64 -1.93 14.75
CA ARG A 66 -4.61 -0.48 14.96
C ARG A 66 -3.56 -0.10 16.00
N ASP A 67 -3.55 -0.78 17.14
CA ASP A 67 -2.62 -0.49 18.23
C ASP A 67 -1.18 -0.86 17.84
N TYR A 68 -1.01 -1.94 17.06
CA TYR A 68 0.28 -2.28 16.46
C TYR A 68 0.79 -1.18 15.53
N TRP A 69 -0.04 -0.66 14.62
CA TRP A 69 0.32 0.47 13.75
C TRP A 69 0.72 1.71 14.56
N LEU A 70 -0.05 2.07 15.59
CA LEU A 70 0.24 3.19 16.48
C LEU A 70 1.55 3.02 17.26
N SER A 71 1.92 1.77 17.60
CA SER A 71 3.16 1.47 18.30
C SER A 71 4.41 1.48 17.41
N MET A 72 4.22 1.19 16.11
CA MET A 72 5.31 1.01 15.15
C MET A 72 5.63 2.28 14.37
N LEU A 73 4.62 3.06 14.01
CA LEU A 73 4.81 4.30 13.27
C LEU A 73 5.32 5.41 14.20
N PRO A 74 6.25 6.26 13.73
CA PRO A 74 6.73 7.38 14.52
C PRO A 74 5.59 8.38 14.78
N TYR A 75 5.75 9.20 15.82
CA TYR A 75 4.80 10.27 16.08
C TYR A 75 4.73 11.21 14.88
N HIS A 76 3.51 11.45 14.40
CA HIS A 76 3.21 12.40 13.35
C HIS A 76 1.89 13.13 13.68
N PRO A 77 1.81 14.45 13.48
CA PRO A 77 0.61 15.23 13.84
C PRO A 77 -0.68 14.67 13.22
N GLY A 78 -1.67 14.34 14.05
CA GLY A 78 -2.97 13.88 13.61
C GLY A 78 -3.05 12.41 13.16
N LEU A 79 -1.93 11.68 13.13
CA LEU A 79 -1.88 10.27 12.75
C LEU A 79 -2.77 9.40 13.64
N ASP A 80 -2.78 9.64 14.95
CA ASP A 80 -3.59 8.90 15.91
C ASP A 80 -5.08 9.00 15.60
N LYS A 81 -5.57 10.23 15.39
CA LYS A 81 -6.95 10.51 15.02
C LYS A 81 -7.29 9.93 13.65
N PHE A 82 -6.36 10.02 12.70
CA PHE A 82 -6.52 9.46 11.37
C PHE A 82 -6.68 7.94 11.41
N LEU A 83 -5.77 7.23 12.08
CA LEU A 83 -5.83 5.77 12.19
C LEU A 83 -7.09 5.32 12.92
N MET A 84 -7.52 6.03 13.98
CA MET A 84 -8.80 5.75 14.63
C MET A 84 -9.99 5.85 13.65
N LYS A 85 -10.00 6.85 12.76
CA LYS A 85 -11.01 6.98 11.69
C LYS A 85 -10.89 5.81 10.71
N PHE A 86 -9.70 5.56 10.17
CA PHE A 86 -9.45 4.51 9.18
C PHE A 86 -9.86 3.12 9.67
N PHE A 87 -9.37 2.70 10.84
CA PHE A 87 -9.71 1.39 11.41
C PHE A 87 -11.19 1.32 11.83
N GLY A 88 -11.81 2.45 12.17
CA GLY A 88 -13.26 2.55 12.40
C GLY A 88 -14.12 2.31 11.14
N MET A 89 -13.54 2.43 9.94
CA MET A 89 -14.20 2.14 8.66
C MET A 89 -14.08 0.67 8.25
N LEU A 90 -13.34 -0.17 8.98
CA LEU A 90 -13.14 -1.57 8.63
C LEU A 90 -14.29 -2.46 9.14
N ASP A 91 -14.63 -3.46 8.35
CA ASP A 91 -15.50 -4.59 8.74
C ASP A 91 -14.69 -5.72 9.37
N ASP A 92 -13.50 -5.99 8.82
CA ASP A 92 -12.65 -7.08 9.26
C ASP A 92 -11.20 -6.88 8.81
N ILE A 93 -10.28 -7.58 9.48
CA ILE A 93 -8.92 -7.83 9.02
C ILE A 93 -8.73 -9.34 8.92
N GLY A 94 -8.58 -9.85 7.70
CA GLY A 94 -8.44 -11.27 7.40
C GLY A 94 -7.01 -11.65 7.03
N VAL A 95 -6.58 -12.85 7.42
CA VAL A 95 -5.30 -13.43 6.97
C VAL A 95 -5.58 -14.49 5.93
N PHE A 96 -4.94 -14.36 4.77
CA PHE A 96 -5.07 -15.24 3.62
C PHE A 96 -3.72 -15.80 3.22
N ILE A 97 -3.67 -17.08 2.89
CA ILE A 97 -2.55 -17.72 2.22
C ILE A 97 -3.00 -18.03 0.80
N VAL A 98 -2.22 -17.60 -0.19
CA VAL A 98 -2.58 -17.75 -1.60
C VAL A 98 -1.47 -18.35 -2.42
N GLN A 99 -1.84 -19.04 -3.49
CA GLN A 99 -0.93 -19.55 -4.49
C GLN A 99 -1.46 -19.13 -5.86
N LYS A 100 -0.68 -18.35 -6.62
CA LYS A 100 -1.12 -17.84 -7.92
C LYS A 100 -1.22 -18.95 -8.96
N LYS A 101 -0.17 -19.76 -9.09
CA LYS A 101 -0.12 -20.95 -9.96
C LYS A 101 0.27 -22.18 -9.14
N TYR A 102 0.02 -23.38 -9.68
CA TYR A 102 0.28 -24.66 -9.01
C TYR A 102 1.71 -24.83 -8.48
N ASP A 103 2.71 -24.32 -9.22
CA ASP A 103 4.13 -24.42 -8.85
C ASP A 103 4.68 -23.15 -8.20
N ASP A 104 3.87 -22.10 -8.03
CA ASP A 104 4.33 -20.86 -7.39
C ASP A 104 4.42 -21.06 -5.87
N PRO A 105 5.34 -20.38 -5.17
CA PRO A 105 5.35 -20.38 -3.71
C PRO A 105 4.06 -19.76 -3.15
N TYR A 106 3.68 -20.21 -1.95
CA TYR A 106 2.57 -19.59 -1.21
C TYR A 106 2.96 -18.21 -0.66
N GLU A 107 2.08 -17.24 -0.83
CA GLU A 107 2.22 -15.88 -0.31
C GLU A 107 1.18 -15.65 0.81
N ALA A 108 1.57 -14.90 1.85
CA ALA A 108 0.67 -14.49 2.93
C ALA A 108 0.21 -13.04 2.73
N HIS A 109 -1.09 -12.80 2.79
CA HIS A 109 -1.70 -11.47 2.72
C HIS A 109 -2.51 -11.17 3.98
N LEU A 110 -2.30 -9.97 4.54
CA LEU A 110 -3.20 -9.38 5.53
C LEU A 110 -4.15 -8.43 4.81
N VAL A 111 -5.44 -8.66 4.93
CA VAL A 111 -6.49 -7.99 4.13
C VAL A 111 -7.36 -7.14 5.03
N TYR A 112 -7.44 -5.85 4.75
CA TYR A 112 -8.24 -4.86 5.45
C TYR A 112 -9.55 -4.65 4.67
N SER A 113 -10.63 -5.30 5.12
CA SER A 113 -11.96 -5.21 4.51
C SER A 113 -12.64 -3.92 4.93
N LEU A 114 -13.04 -3.08 3.98
CA LEU A 114 -13.80 -1.86 4.28
C LEU A 114 -15.28 -2.15 4.45
N ARG A 115 -15.95 -1.32 5.24
CA ARG A 115 -17.40 -1.33 5.42
C ARG A 115 -18.14 -1.01 4.13
N GLY A 116 -19.36 -1.56 4.04
CA GLY A 116 -20.31 -1.19 2.99
C GLY A 116 -19.90 -1.65 1.59
N ASN A 117 -19.05 -2.67 1.49
CA ASN A 117 -18.54 -3.19 0.23
C ASN A 117 -17.75 -2.15 -0.60
N SER A 118 -16.99 -1.27 0.07
CA SER A 118 -16.20 -0.22 -0.59
C SER A 118 -14.80 -0.68 -1.02
N GLY A 119 -14.53 -1.99 -0.94
CA GLY A 119 -13.26 -2.59 -1.36
C GLY A 119 -12.39 -2.99 -0.18
N PHE A 120 -11.10 -3.20 -0.46
CA PHE A 120 -10.16 -3.63 0.57
C PHE A 120 -8.73 -3.16 0.29
N TYR A 121 -7.90 -3.20 1.32
CA TYR A 121 -6.45 -3.10 1.19
C TYR A 121 -5.82 -4.44 1.50
N ARG A 122 -4.62 -4.68 0.99
CA ARG A 122 -3.83 -5.85 1.34
C ARG A 122 -2.37 -5.46 1.55
N GLY A 123 -1.78 -6.01 2.60
CA GLY A 123 -0.37 -5.88 2.90
C GLY A 123 0.31 -7.24 2.96
N ARG A 124 1.61 -7.27 2.72
CA ARG A 124 2.46 -8.45 2.96
C ARG A 124 3.08 -8.39 4.36
N SER A 125 3.69 -9.50 4.77
CA SER A 125 4.44 -9.57 6.02
C SER A 125 5.47 -8.43 6.10
N GLY A 126 5.72 -7.93 7.30
CA GLY A 126 6.74 -6.90 7.50
C GLY A 126 8.14 -7.35 7.08
N ILE A 127 8.97 -6.39 6.66
CA ILE A 127 10.34 -6.62 6.21
C ILE A 127 11.19 -7.28 7.31
N SER A 128 12.03 -8.24 6.94
CA SER A 128 13.00 -8.84 7.87
C SER A 128 14.21 -7.92 8.07
N GLU A 129 14.91 -8.06 9.20
CA GLU A 129 16.15 -7.28 9.43
C GLU A 129 17.23 -7.55 8.36
N ALA A 130 17.26 -8.77 7.81
CA ALA A 130 18.17 -9.12 6.71
C ALA A 130 17.80 -8.35 5.43
N ASN A 131 16.51 -8.36 5.05
CA ASN A 131 16.03 -7.64 3.88
C ASN A 131 16.15 -6.12 4.05
N LEU A 132 15.96 -5.61 5.27
CA LEU A 132 16.15 -4.19 5.59
C LEU A 132 17.61 -3.75 5.37
N ALA A 133 18.57 -4.59 5.79
CA ALA A 133 19.98 -4.35 5.54
C ALA A 133 20.34 -4.46 4.04
N GLU A 134 19.65 -5.30 3.27
CA GLU A 134 19.79 -5.36 1.81
C GLU A 134 19.22 -4.12 1.13
N LEU A 135 18.04 -3.66 1.54
CA LEU A 135 17.40 -2.44 1.04
C LEU A 135 18.32 -1.22 1.16
N GLN A 136 18.99 -1.07 2.31
CA GLN A 136 19.95 0.01 2.53
C GLN A 136 21.18 -0.05 1.61
N LYS A 137 21.54 -1.23 1.10
CA LYS A 137 22.66 -1.38 0.15
C LYS A 137 22.28 -0.95 -1.27
N ILE A 138 20.99 -0.95 -1.61
CA ILE A 138 20.50 -0.51 -2.92
C ILE A 138 20.74 1.00 -3.08
N PHE A 139 20.54 1.76 -2.00
CA PHE A 139 20.69 3.22 -1.97
C PHE A 139 21.73 3.65 -0.93
N PRO A 140 23.02 3.33 -1.11
CA PRO A 140 24.04 3.46 -0.06
C PRO A 140 24.34 4.92 0.33
N ASN A 141 24.00 5.87 -0.54
CA ASN A 141 24.24 7.30 -0.33
C ASN A 141 22.96 8.07 0.02
N GLN A 142 21.82 7.38 0.15
CA GLN A 142 20.53 7.99 0.40
C GLN A 142 19.88 7.31 1.60
N ALA A 143 19.64 8.08 2.67
CA ALA A 143 18.87 7.58 3.80
C ALA A 143 17.38 7.64 3.45
N LEU A 144 16.77 6.48 3.17
CA LEU A 144 15.31 6.38 3.01
C LEU A 144 14.58 6.92 4.25
N PRO A 145 13.41 7.55 4.11
CA PRO A 145 12.69 8.15 5.24
C PRO A 145 12.40 7.16 6.36
N ALA A 146 12.53 7.61 7.61
CA ALA A 146 12.44 6.72 8.76
C ALA A 146 11.03 6.16 8.96
N ASP A 147 10.03 6.96 8.61
CA ASP A 147 8.62 6.62 8.65
C ASP A 147 8.21 5.58 7.58
N TYR A 148 8.80 5.65 6.38
CA TYR A 148 8.68 4.62 5.35
C TYR A 148 9.29 3.30 5.81
N LEU A 149 10.50 3.32 6.39
CA LEU A 149 11.13 2.11 6.92
C LEU A 149 10.33 1.52 8.10
N ALA A 150 9.73 2.36 8.94
CA ALA A 150 8.83 1.92 10.00
C ALA A 150 7.57 1.25 9.43
N PHE A 151 7.00 1.81 8.37
CA PHE A 151 5.86 1.20 7.67
C PHE A 151 6.23 -0.15 7.03
N LEU A 152 7.40 -0.29 6.41
CA LEU A 152 7.84 -1.58 5.85
C LEU A 152 7.93 -2.70 6.89
N ARG A 153 8.17 -2.38 8.17
CA ARG A 153 8.12 -3.36 9.28
C ARG A 153 6.71 -3.80 9.64
N ILE A 154 5.69 -3.04 9.23
CA ILE A 154 4.30 -3.44 9.31
C ILE A 154 3.93 -4.24 8.05
N HIS A 155 4.21 -3.64 6.88
CA HIS A 155 3.91 -4.21 5.57
C HIS A 155 5.03 -3.97 4.56
N ASP A 156 5.67 -5.06 4.13
CA ASP A 156 6.60 -5.00 3.00
C ASP A 156 5.82 -5.03 1.68
N GLY A 157 5.29 -3.88 1.30
CA GLY A 157 4.38 -3.72 0.17
C GLY A 157 2.90 -3.78 0.58
N PHE A 158 2.12 -2.89 -0.03
CA PHE A 158 0.75 -2.60 0.38
C PHE A 158 -0.03 -1.96 -0.77
N ASN A 159 -1.24 -2.42 -1.05
CA ASN A 159 -2.05 -1.89 -2.14
C ASN A 159 -3.56 -2.01 -1.92
N LYS A 160 -4.31 -1.11 -2.57
CA LYS A 160 -5.78 -1.15 -2.69
C LYS A 160 -6.22 -2.26 -3.64
N SER A 161 -7.42 -2.79 -3.46
CA SER A 161 -7.96 -3.83 -4.36
C SER A 161 -8.09 -3.38 -5.81
N SER A 162 -8.35 -2.09 -6.04
CA SER A 162 -8.37 -1.50 -7.38
C SER A 162 -6.97 -1.35 -7.99
N ASP A 163 -5.93 -1.31 -7.17
CA ASP A 163 -4.55 -1.05 -7.55
C ASP A 163 -3.70 -2.31 -7.43
N CYS A 164 -3.34 -2.92 -8.56
CA CYS A 164 -2.58 -4.17 -8.56
C CYS A 164 -1.10 -3.99 -8.20
N THR A 165 -0.59 -2.75 -8.12
CA THR A 165 0.84 -2.45 -7.89
C THR A 165 1.06 -1.87 -6.50
N GLY A 166 0.56 -0.67 -6.22
CA GLY A 166 0.70 0.05 -4.96
C GLY A 166 2.14 0.24 -4.45
N ILE A 167 2.33 0.19 -3.13
CA ILE A 167 3.63 0.34 -2.49
C ILE A 167 4.48 -0.89 -2.83
N ALA A 168 5.67 -0.64 -3.38
CA ALA A 168 6.58 -1.66 -3.83
C ALA A 168 7.13 -2.49 -2.65
N HIS A 169 7.26 -3.81 -2.90
CA HIS A 169 7.99 -4.71 -2.03
C HIS A 169 9.48 -4.35 -2.04
N SER A 170 10.13 -4.38 -0.88
CA SER A 170 11.54 -4.01 -0.70
C SER A 170 12.47 -4.74 -1.67
N GLN A 171 12.24 -6.04 -1.89
CA GLN A 171 13.04 -6.85 -2.81
C GLN A 171 12.85 -6.48 -4.29
N LYS A 172 11.76 -5.78 -4.63
CA LYS A 172 11.48 -5.29 -5.98
C LYS A 172 11.90 -3.84 -6.19
N LEU A 173 12.35 -3.15 -5.15
CA LEU A 173 12.64 -1.72 -5.24
C LEU A 173 13.83 -1.44 -6.19
N SER A 174 14.84 -2.32 -6.22
CA SER A 174 15.97 -2.21 -7.16
C SER A 174 15.50 -2.32 -8.61
N SER A 175 14.72 -3.35 -8.94
CA SER A 175 14.21 -3.55 -10.30
C SER A 175 13.25 -2.43 -10.69
N LEU A 176 12.40 -1.98 -9.77
CA LEU A 176 11.49 -0.86 -10.01
C LEU A 176 12.26 0.43 -10.30
N TYR A 177 13.33 0.72 -9.54
CA TYR A 177 14.19 1.85 -9.81
C TYR A 177 14.85 1.75 -11.19
N GLU A 178 15.42 0.60 -11.54
CA GLU A 178 16.04 0.37 -12.86
C GLU A 178 15.03 0.54 -14.00
N ASP A 179 13.85 -0.07 -13.89
CA ASP A 179 12.78 0.03 -14.88
C ASP A 179 12.29 1.47 -15.03
N PHE A 180 12.15 2.19 -13.92
CA PHE A 180 11.78 3.60 -13.90
C PHE A 180 12.84 4.49 -14.57
N GLN A 181 14.12 4.29 -14.26
CA GLN A 181 15.22 5.05 -14.89
C GLN A 181 15.32 4.74 -16.39
N ASN A 182 15.12 3.48 -16.78
CA ASN A 182 15.07 3.09 -18.19
C ASN A 182 13.91 3.79 -18.91
N MET A 183 12.73 3.84 -18.31
CA MET A 183 11.57 4.55 -18.84
C MET A 183 11.86 6.05 -19.00
N LEU A 184 12.42 6.72 -17.98
CA LEU A 184 12.78 8.14 -18.06
C LEU A 184 13.81 8.42 -19.16
N SER A 185 14.76 7.51 -19.39
CA SER A 185 15.77 7.67 -20.43
C SER A 185 15.23 7.61 -21.87
N GLN A 186 14.01 7.08 -22.05
CA GLN A 186 13.35 7.01 -23.36
C GLN A 186 12.64 8.31 -23.73
N HIS A 187 12.42 9.21 -22.77
CA HIS A 187 11.85 10.53 -23.04
C HIS A 187 12.92 11.46 -23.62
N GLU A 188 12.63 12.09 -24.76
CA GLU A 188 13.50 13.12 -25.35
C GLU A 188 13.43 14.44 -24.57
N GLU A 189 12.33 14.66 -23.85
CA GLU A 189 12.09 15.87 -23.06
C GLU A 189 12.73 15.78 -21.67
N THR A 190 13.22 16.92 -21.18
CA THR A 190 13.82 16.99 -19.84
C THR A 190 12.74 16.92 -18.77
N LEU A 191 12.99 16.14 -17.72
CA LEU A 191 12.11 16.05 -16.56
C LEU A 191 12.08 17.39 -15.81
N VAL A 192 10.87 17.89 -15.53
CA VAL A 192 10.67 19.18 -14.87
C VAL A 192 9.73 19.09 -13.66
N SER A 193 9.96 19.97 -12.68
CA SER A 193 9.04 20.33 -11.61
C SER A 193 8.48 21.74 -11.85
N GLY A 194 7.16 21.87 -11.86
CA GLY A 194 6.51 23.14 -12.19
C GLY A 194 6.82 23.61 -13.62
N LYS A 195 6.90 24.93 -13.83
CA LYS A 195 7.03 25.49 -15.19
C LYS A 195 8.42 25.41 -15.80
N ASP A 196 9.52 25.40 -15.02
CA ASP A 196 10.88 25.49 -15.58
C ASP A 196 12.00 24.95 -14.65
N THR A 197 11.69 24.15 -13.63
CA THR A 197 12.74 23.61 -12.75
C THR A 197 13.17 22.24 -13.23
N TYR A 198 14.42 22.13 -13.72
CA TYR A 198 15.00 20.86 -14.11
C TYR A 198 15.20 19.94 -12.91
N VAL A 199 14.89 18.65 -13.10
CA VAL A 199 15.04 17.61 -12.10
C VAL A 199 15.97 16.54 -12.66
N ASP A 200 16.98 16.12 -11.89
CA ASP A 200 17.77 14.95 -12.27
C ASP A 200 16.92 13.68 -12.09
N PRO A 201 16.62 12.90 -13.15
CA PRO A 201 15.90 11.62 -13.04
C PRO A 201 16.47 10.68 -11.98
N LYS A 202 17.80 10.67 -11.79
CA LYS A 202 18.47 9.77 -10.85
C LYS A 202 18.20 10.14 -9.39
N SER A 203 17.75 11.36 -9.14
CA SER A 203 17.40 11.85 -7.81
C SER A 203 16.06 11.31 -7.29
N LEU A 204 15.29 10.62 -8.14
CA LEU A 204 13.96 10.10 -7.82
C LEU A 204 13.98 8.59 -7.57
N ILE A 205 13.50 8.18 -6.40
CA ILE A 205 13.39 6.77 -6.00
C ILE A 205 11.91 6.40 -5.93
N PRO A 206 11.35 5.64 -6.89
CA PRO A 206 9.95 5.24 -6.89
C PRO A 206 9.71 4.24 -5.75
N PHE A 207 8.69 4.48 -4.92
CA PHE A 207 8.26 3.53 -3.88
C PHE A 207 6.81 3.06 -4.07
N TYR A 208 6.04 3.74 -4.93
CA TYR A 208 4.67 3.40 -5.26
C TYR A 208 4.43 3.55 -6.76
N GLU A 209 3.68 2.62 -7.34
CA GLU A 209 3.23 2.63 -8.73
C GLU A 209 1.72 2.52 -8.77
N SER A 210 1.06 3.33 -9.60
CA SER A 210 -0.40 3.34 -9.72
C SER A 210 -0.89 2.46 -10.87
N PHE A 211 -1.67 1.42 -10.57
CA PHE A 211 -2.37 0.60 -11.56
C PHE A 211 -1.50 -0.04 -12.67
N GLY A 212 -0.19 -0.22 -12.43
CA GLY A 212 0.75 -0.66 -13.48
C GLY A 212 0.88 0.31 -14.66
N MET A 213 0.51 1.56 -14.45
CA MET A 213 0.65 2.66 -15.39
C MET A 213 1.90 3.48 -15.02
N PRO A 214 2.47 4.29 -15.93
CA PRO A 214 3.68 5.07 -15.67
C PRO A 214 3.40 6.30 -14.77
N PHE A 215 2.78 6.07 -13.62
CA PHE A 215 2.43 7.03 -12.60
C PHE A 215 3.02 6.54 -11.29
N TYR A 216 3.93 7.33 -10.72
CA TYR A 216 4.71 6.91 -9.56
C TYR A 216 4.62 7.94 -8.45
N GLN A 217 4.81 7.47 -7.23
CA GLN A 217 5.21 8.33 -6.12
C GLN A 217 6.65 8.00 -5.77
N CYS A 218 7.46 9.06 -5.71
CA CYS A 218 8.91 8.95 -5.64
C CYS A 218 9.44 9.77 -4.46
N PHE A 219 10.37 9.20 -3.70
CA PHE A 219 11.21 10.00 -2.82
C PHE A 219 12.16 10.85 -3.67
N TRP A 220 12.27 12.13 -3.33
CA TRP A 220 13.14 13.05 -4.04
C TRP A 220 14.36 13.42 -3.20
N THR A 221 15.52 12.92 -3.62
CA THR A 221 16.80 13.08 -2.91
C THR A 221 17.37 14.51 -2.93
N GLU A 222 16.68 15.46 -3.57
CA GLU A 222 17.05 16.88 -3.57
C GLU A 222 16.05 17.75 -2.78
N TRP A 223 15.01 17.16 -2.20
CA TRP A 223 13.95 17.88 -1.49
C TRP A 223 13.75 17.36 -0.06
N TYR A 224 14.06 18.20 0.93
CA TYR A 224 14.08 17.85 2.36
C TYR A 224 13.24 18.82 3.22
N PRO A 225 11.89 18.81 3.11
CA PRO A 225 11.03 19.78 3.77
C PRO A 225 11.09 19.72 5.31
N GLU A 226 11.35 18.54 5.89
CA GLU A 226 11.42 18.32 7.35
C GLU A 226 12.75 17.69 7.81
N ASN A 227 13.83 17.90 7.06
CA ASN A 227 15.14 17.22 7.23
C ASN A 227 15.14 15.72 6.87
N GLU A 228 14.05 15.20 6.32
CA GLU A 228 13.96 13.91 5.63
C GLU A 228 13.48 14.11 4.20
N MET A 229 13.68 13.11 3.32
CA MET A 229 13.26 13.21 1.92
C MET A 229 11.74 13.29 1.82
N GLY A 230 11.24 14.33 1.16
CA GLY A 230 9.84 14.42 0.76
C GLY A 230 9.53 13.50 -0.42
N ASN A 231 8.25 13.40 -0.78
CA ASN A 231 7.82 12.62 -1.94
C ASN A 231 6.96 13.41 -2.93
N VAL A 232 7.17 13.13 -4.21
CA VAL A 232 6.57 13.82 -5.35
C VAL A 232 5.96 12.84 -6.32
N TYR A 233 4.77 13.19 -6.82
CA TYR A 233 4.12 12.43 -7.86
C TYR A 233 4.80 12.66 -9.19
N TYR A 234 5.10 11.58 -9.91
CA TYR A 234 5.55 11.59 -11.29
C TYR A 234 4.41 11.18 -12.23
N SER A 235 4.26 11.94 -13.32
CA SER A 235 3.33 11.67 -14.40
C SER A 235 4.05 11.33 -15.70
N GLY A 236 3.96 10.08 -16.15
CA GLY A 236 4.51 9.65 -17.44
C GLY A 236 3.81 10.27 -18.65
N MET A 237 2.58 10.76 -18.48
CA MET A 237 1.86 11.46 -19.55
C MET A 237 2.43 12.84 -19.86
N THR A 238 2.91 13.55 -18.84
CA THR A 238 3.41 14.92 -18.94
C THR A 238 4.93 14.99 -18.76
N ASN A 239 5.56 13.86 -18.47
CA ASN A 239 6.96 13.74 -18.11
C ASN A 239 7.39 14.80 -17.08
N SER A 240 6.59 14.94 -16.02
CA SER A 240 6.78 15.98 -15.01
C SER A 240 6.55 15.40 -13.61
N ILE A 241 7.15 16.05 -12.62
CA ILE A 241 6.84 15.80 -11.21
C ILE A 241 6.00 16.93 -10.60
N SER A 242 5.40 16.67 -9.44
CA SER A 242 4.73 17.67 -8.62
C SER A 242 5.53 18.95 -8.44
N ASP A 243 4.82 20.07 -8.39
CA ASP A 243 5.40 21.38 -8.08
C ASP A 243 5.46 21.59 -6.56
N ILE A 244 6.68 21.59 -6.02
CA ILE A 244 6.97 21.77 -4.59
C ILE A 244 7.04 23.24 -4.16
N THR A 245 6.90 24.19 -5.09
CA THR A 245 6.94 25.63 -4.79
C THR A 245 5.59 26.19 -4.33
N GLY A 246 4.52 25.42 -4.51
CA GLY A 246 3.19 25.69 -3.96
C GLY A 246 3.12 25.47 -2.44
N PRO A 247 1.94 25.66 -1.83
CA PRO A 247 1.74 25.31 -0.43
C PRO A 247 2.11 23.82 -0.22
N LEU A 248 3.01 23.54 0.73
CA LEU A 248 3.65 22.24 1.02
C LEU A 248 2.70 21.09 1.43
N SER A 249 1.39 21.27 1.23
CA SER A 249 0.35 20.34 1.69
C SER A 249 -0.95 20.46 0.89
N SER A 250 -0.93 20.77 -0.40
CA SER A 250 -2.16 20.65 -1.19
C SER A 250 -2.29 19.22 -1.73
N MET A 251 -3.38 18.55 -1.38
CA MET A 251 -3.85 17.33 -2.08
C MET A 251 -3.83 17.54 -3.60
N ASP A 252 -4.01 18.78 -4.04
CA ASP A 252 -4.01 19.19 -5.44
C ASP A 252 -2.64 19.02 -6.15
N ASN A 253 -1.52 19.12 -5.41
CA ASN A 253 -0.18 19.06 -6.01
C ASN A 253 0.47 17.67 -5.88
N MET A 254 -0.10 16.76 -5.07
CA MET A 254 0.42 15.40 -4.86
C MET A 254 1.90 15.35 -4.42
N ALA A 255 2.37 16.40 -3.74
CA ALA A 255 3.67 16.44 -3.08
C ALA A 255 3.47 16.45 -1.56
N PHE A 256 4.24 15.63 -0.85
CA PHE A 256 4.08 15.43 0.59
C PHE A 256 5.42 15.55 1.30
N SER A 257 5.39 16.18 2.49
CA SER A 257 6.61 16.43 3.26
C SER A 257 7.17 15.16 3.89
N THR A 258 6.31 14.22 4.23
CA THR A 258 6.66 12.92 4.82
C THR A 258 5.98 11.77 4.06
N PHE A 259 6.45 10.54 4.25
CA PHE A 259 5.74 9.36 3.74
C PHE A 259 4.41 9.18 4.49
N LEU A 260 4.33 9.53 5.77
CA LEU A 260 3.09 9.44 6.54
C LEU A 260 2.00 10.38 6.04
N ASP A 261 2.33 11.60 5.62
CA ASP A 261 1.37 12.51 4.98
C ASP A 261 0.77 11.85 3.72
N TRP A 262 1.64 11.27 2.89
CA TRP A 262 1.22 10.54 1.70
C TRP A 262 0.41 9.29 2.05
N LEU A 263 0.79 8.53 3.08
CA LEU A 263 0.08 7.32 3.51
C LEU A 263 -1.31 7.65 4.02
N MET A 264 -1.47 8.72 4.80
CA MET A 264 -2.77 9.20 5.25
C MET A 264 -3.64 9.56 4.04
N PHE A 265 -3.12 10.36 3.11
CA PHE A 265 -3.80 10.65 1.85
C PHE A 265 -4.15 9.38 1.06
N TYR A 266 -3.23 8.42 0.97
CA TYR A 266 -3.46 7.15 0.28
C TYR A 266 -4.58 6.34 0.91
N LEU A 267 -4.71 6.35 2.24
CA LEU A 267 -5.73 5.60 2.97
C LEU A 267 -7.07 6.34 3.08
N GLU A 268 -7.14 7.61 2.71
CA GLU A 268 -8.40 8.35 2.64
C GLU A 268 -9.34 7.73 1.61
N GLN A 269 -10.58 7.51 2.05
CA GLN A 269 -11.68 7.20 1.15
C GLN A 269 -12.21 8.52 0.59
N VAL A 270 -12.36 8.58 -0.73
CA VAL A 270 -13.14 9.64 -1.36
C VAL A 270 -14.59 9.39 -0.94
N GLU A 271 -15.12 10.19 -0.02
CA GLU A 271 -16.54 10.17 0.29
C GLU A 271 -17.28 10.56 -0.99
N GLU A 272 -17.94 9.60 -1.65
CA GLU A 272 -18.85 9.94 -2.73
C GLU A 272 -19.92 10.88 -2.15
N PRO A 273 -20.18 12.04 -2.77
CA PRO A 273 -21.21 12.93 -2.29
C PRO A 273 -22.53 12.18 -2.30
N VAL A 274 -23.12 12.00 -1.10
CA VAL A 274 -24.45 11.43 -0.95
C VAL A 274 -25.38 12.23 -1.86
N ALA A 275 -25.92 11.56 -2.88
CA ALA A 275 -26.94 12.15 -3.73
C ALA A 275 -28.05 12.63 -2.80
N ASP A 276 -28.21 13.95 -2.72
CA ASP A 276 -29.28 14.60 -1.97
C ASP A 276 -30.60 14.10 -2.57
N GLU A 277 -31.17 13.05 -1.97
CA GLU A 277 -32.46 12.53 -2.35
C GLU A 277 -33.45 13.67 -2.19
N GLY A 278 -33.85 14.21 -3.35
CA GLY A 278 -34.63 15.42 -3.47
C GLY A 278 -35.77 15.44 -2.47
N LYS A 279 -35.74 16.45 -1.59
CA LYS A 279 -36.92 16.90 -0.88
C LYS A 279 -37.99 17.17 -1.92
N GLY A 280 -38.96 16.25 -1.99
CA GLY A 280 -40.20 16.42 -2.73
C GLY A 280 -40.87 17.71 -2.28
N SER A 281 -40.72 18.76 -3.08
CA SER A 281 -41.55 19.96 -3.00
C SER A 281 -42.91 19.62 -3.58
N SER A 282 -43.76 19.00 -2.77
CA SER A 282 -45.20 19.04 -2.98
C SER A 282 -45.71 20.38 -2.43
N LYS A 283 -45.89 21.37 -3.32
CA LYS A 283 -46.80 22.49 -3.07
C LYS A 283 -47.48 22.93 -4.37
N ALA A 284 -48.80 22.73 -4.33
CA ALA A 284 -49.90 23.37 -5.06
C ALA A 284 -49.95 23.20 -6.58
#